data_AF-A0A4P7ZR98-F1
#
_entry.id   AF-A0A4P7ZR98-F1
#
_cell.length_a   1.000
_cell.length_b   1.000
_cell.length_c   1.000
_cell.angle_alpha   90.00
_cell.angle_beta   90.00
_cell.angle_gamma   90.00
#
_symmetry.space_group_name_H-M   'P 1'
#
loop_
_entity.id
_entity.type
_entity.pdbx_description
1 polymer ?
#
loop_
_entity_poly.entity_id
_entity_poly.type
_entity_poly.pdbx_seq_one_letter_code
_entity_poly.pdbx_strand_id
1 'polypeptide(L)' 'MERIYRLIDACFEPHQHLDDCYSSLDEALSDAVAWLDQICGEPHQQLIGVEVCAANGDWRTCRLPTQLLCTLPD' A
#
# COMPACT_ATOMS: atom_id res chain seq x y z
N MET A 1 6.22 17.18 12.60
CA MET A 1 6.38 16.59 11.26
C MET A 1 5.53 15.35 11.25
N GLU A 2 4.40 15.41 10.57
CA GLU A 2 3.51 14.25 10.43
C GLU A 2 4.15 13.26 9.46
N ARG A 3 4.08 11.97 9.78
CA ARG A 3 4.60 10.91 8.92
C ARG A 3 3.60 10.72 7.79
N ILE A 4 4.00 11.04 6.56
CA ILE A 4 3.17 10.82 5.37
C ILE A 4 3.44 9.41 4.88
N TYR A 5 2.39 8.66 4.61
CA TYR A 5 2.46 7.33 4.05
C TYR A 5 1.96 7.34 2.61
N ARG A 6 2.53 6.51 1.76
CA ARG A 6 2.06 6.30 0.38
C ARG A 6 2.04 4.81 0.05
N LEU A 7 1.17 4.42 -0.87
CA LEU A 7 1.11 3.05 -1.35
C LEU A 7 1.99 2.88 -2.58
N ILE A 8 2.68 1.75 -2.63
CA ILE A 8 3.55 1.36 -3.73
C ILE A 8 3.13 0.00 -4.29
N ASP A 9 3.42 -0.20 -5.57
CA ASP A 9 3.19 -1.46 -6.26
C ASP A 9 4.38 -2.44 -6.09
N ALA A 10 4.30 -3.63 -6.71
CA ALA A 10 5.34 -4.65 -6.76
C ALA A 10 6.70 -4.12 -7.25
N CYS A 11 6.67 -3.10 -8.12
CA CYS A 11 7.86 -2.45 -8.66
C CYS A 11 8.50 -1.41 -7.72
N PHE A 12 7.98 -1.21 -6.50
CA PHE A 12 8.38 -0.12 -5.60
C PHE A 12 8.14 1.27 -6.20
N GLU A 13 7.18 1.36 -7.11
CA GLU A 13 6.74 2.61 -7.72
C GLU A 13 5.43 3.07 -7.06
N PRO A 14 5.16 4.38 -7.00
CA PRO A 14 3.89 4.91 -6.51
C PRO A 14 2.71 4.25 -7.21
N HIS A 15 1.74 3.78 -6.42
CA HIS A 15 0.64 3.00 -6.93
C HIS A 15 -0.30 3.89 -7.75
N GLN A 16 -0.36 3.73 -9.08
CA GLN A 16 -1.15 4.57 -10.00
C GLN A 16 -2.61 4.88 -9.58
N HIS A 17 -3.28 3.98 -8.87
CA HIS A 17 -4.65 4.18 -8.38
C HIS A 17 -4.75 4.64 -6.91
N LEU A 18 -3.69 4.43 -6.13
CA LEU A 18 -3.66 4.63 -4.68
C LEU A 18 -2.46 5.49 -4.26
N ASP A 19 -1.98 6.34 -5.16
CA ASP A 19 -0.86 7.27 -4.95
C ASP A 19 -1.34 8.49 -4.17
N ASP A 20 -1.82 8.22 -2.95
CA ASP A 20 -2.34 9.23 -2.04
C ASP A 20 -1.43 9.43 -0.82
N CYS A 21 -1.60 10.58 -0.18
CA CYS A 21 -0.81 10.96 0.99
C CYS A 21 -1.58 10.64 2.28
N TYR A 22 -1.39 9.43 2.78
CA TYR A 22 -2.06 8.95 3.99
C TYR A 22 -1.39 9.48 5.25
N SER A 23 -2.20 9.85 6.23
CA SER A 23 -1.67 10.33 7.52
C SER A 23 -1.31 9.18 8.47
N SER A 24 -1.70 7.95 8.12
CA SER A 24 -1.47 6.75 8.93
C SER A 24 -1.40 5.49 8.07
N LEU A 25 -0.69 4.48 8.57
CA LEU A 25 -0.57 3.19 7.92
C LEU A 25 -1.94 2.51 7.76
N ASP A 26 -2.78 2.54 8.79
CA ASP A 26 -4.11 1.93 8.79
C ASP A 26 -5.03 2.51 7.71
N GLU A 27 -4.93 3.82 7.45
CA GLU A 27 -5.69 4.51 6.42
C GLU A 27 -5.24 4.04 5.02
N ALA A 28 -3.93 3.99 4.79
CA ALA A 28 -3.35 3.47 3.56
C ALA A 28 -3.75 2.00 3.31
N LEU A 29 -3.66 1.16 4.33
CA LEU A 29 -4.01 -0.26 4.21
C LEU A 29 -5.50 -0.47 3.98
N SER A 30 -6.35 0.33 4.65
CA SER A 30 -7.81 0.24 4.49
C SER A 30 -8.23 0.59 3.05
N ASP A 31 -7.64 1.63 2.49
CA ASP A 31 -7.88 2.06 1.11
C ASP A 31 -7.37 1.02 0.10
N ALA A 32 -6.18 0.46 0.36
CA ALA A 32 -5.63 -0.62 -0.44
C ALA A 32 -6.49 -1.89 -0.43
N VAL A 33 -7.04 -2.28 0.73
CA VAL A 33 -7.98 -3.41 0.82
C VAL A 33 -9.28 -3.11 0.08
N ALA A 34 -9.85 -1.91 0.25
CA ALA A 34 -11.06 -1.50 -0.44
C ALA A 34 -10.88 -1.48 -1.96
N TRP A 35 -9.70 -1.08 -2.43
CA TRP A 35 -9.36 -1.13 -3.84
C TRP A 35 -9.21 -2.56 -4.34
N LEU A 36 -8.48 -3.42 -3.61
CA LEU A 36 -8.34 -4.85 -3.95
C LEU A 36 -9.70 -5.56 -4.03
N ASP A 37 -10.66 -5.21 -3.18
CA ASP A 37 -12.04 -5.73 -3.23
C ASP A 37 -12.76 -5.29 -4.53
N GLN A 38 -12.54 -4.05 -4.99
CA GLN A 38 -13.13 -3.56 -6.26
C GLN A 38 -12.55 -4.26 -7.50
N ILE A 39 -11.26 -4.62 -7.48
CA ILE A 39 -10.59 -5.28 -8.61
C ILE A 39 -10.64 -6.82 -8.53
N CYS A 40 -11.69 -7.37 -7.90
CA CYS A 40 -12.05 -8.77 -7.57
C CYS A 40 -11.71 -9.94 -8.55
N GLY A 41 -10.98 -9.72 -9.65
CA GLY A 41 -10.57 -10.72 -10.63
C GLY A 41 -9.14 -11.25 -10.53
N GLU A 42 -8.17 -10.49 -10.00
CA GLU A 42 -6.75 -10.88 -10.02
C GLU A 42 -6.06 -10.70 -8.63
N PRO A 43 -6.57 -11.35 -7.57
CA PRO A 43 -6.02 -11.19 -6.20
C PRO A 43 -4.56 -11.63 -6.08
N HIS A 44 -4.06 -12.40 -7.05
CA HIS A 44 -2.74 -13.00 -7.04
C HIS A 44 -1.62 -12.06 -7.54
N GLN A 45 -1.96 -10.95 -8.22
CA GLN A 45 -0.95 -10.11 -8.90
C GLN A 45 -0.72 -8.73 -8.28
N GLN A 46 -1.54 -8.31 -7.33
CA GLN A 46 -1.51 -6.95 -6.80
C GLN A 46 -0.80 -6.91 -5.45
N LEU A 47 0.54 -6.83 -5.50
CA LEU A 47 1.39 -6.69 -4.33
C LEU A 47 1.41 -5.22 -3.91
N ILE A 48 0.80 -4.90 -2.77
CA ILE A 48 0.75 -3.53 -2.27
C ILE A 48 1.72 -3.38 -1.10
N GLY A 49 2.67 -2.47 -1.28
CA GLY A 49 3.62 -2.04 -0.25
C GLY A 49 3.25 -0.67 0.29
N VAL A 50 3.93 -0.27 1.36
CA VAL A 50 3.73 1.05 1.98
C VAL A 50 5.08 1.68 2.24
N GLU A 51 5.22 2.94 1.86
CA GLU A 51 6.37 3.76 2.22
C GLU A 51 5.97 4.89 3.14
N VAL A 52 6.92 5.33 3.97
CA VAL A 52 6.77 6.48 4.84
C VAL A 52 7.79 7.55 4.49
N CYS A 53 7.35 8.79 4.38
CA CYS A 53 8.23 9.94 4.29
C CYS A 53 8.81 10.21 5.68
N ALA A 54 10.11 9.99 5.81
CA ALA A 54 10.85 10.30 7.02
C ALA A 54 11.12 11.81 7.11
N ALA A 55 11.39 12.32 8.32
CA ALA A 55 11.61 13.75 8.58
C ALA A 55 12.80 14.36 7.82
N ASN A 56 13.66 13.52 7.25
CA ASN A 56 14.78 13.90 6.38
C ASN A 56 14.37 14.11 4.90
N GLY A 57 13.09 13.90 4.55
CA GLY A 57 12.57 13.99 3.18
C GLY A 57 12.79 12.73 2.34
N ASP A 58 13.27 11.65 2.96
CA ASP A 58 13.51 10.37 2.30
C ASP A 58 12.30 9.44 2.46
N TRP A 59 11.97 8.70 1.40
CA TRP A 59 10.93 7.68 1.45
C TRP A 59 11.53 6.34 1.86
N ARG A 60 10.98 5.77 2.93
CA ARG A 60 11.40 4.48 3.45
C ARG A 60 10.29 3.47 3.33
N THR A 61 10.60 2.30 2.77
CA THR A 61 9.66 1.19 2.72
C THR A 61 9.35 0.69 4.13
N CYS A 62 8.13 0.96 4.60
CA CYS A 62 7.60 0.46 5.86
C CYS A 62 7.09 -0.98 5.72
N ARG A 63 6.49 -1.29 4.57
CA ARG A 63 5.93 -2.60 4.25
C ARG A 63 6.29 -2.95 2.83
N LEU A 64 6.93 -4.10 2.65
CA LEU A 64 7.24 -4.62 1.32
C LEU A 64 5.94 -4.93 0.57
N PRO A 65 5.93 -4.82 -0.78
CA PRO A 65 4.81 -5.22 -1.60
C PRO A 65 4.42 -6.66 -1.30
N THR A 66 3.25 -6.86 -0.73
CA THR A 66 2.76 -8.19 -0.39
C THR A 66 1.24 -8.23 -0.50
N GLN A 67 0.68 -9.42 -0.64
CA GLN A 67 -0.77 -9.59 -0.67
C GLN A 67 -1.36 -9.14 0.68
N LEU A 68 -2.29 -8.20 0.63
CA LEU A 68 -3.03 -7.73 1.82
C LEU A 68 -4.11 -8.73 2.24
N LEU A 69 -4.76 -9.32 1.24
CA LEU A 69 -5.77 -10.36 1.43
C LEU A 69 -5.03 -11.69 1.60
N CYS A 70 -4.90 -12.16 2.84
CA CYS A 70 -4.55 -13.56 3.05
C CYS A 70 -5.70 -14.42 2.50
N THR A 71 -5.43 -15.26 1.51
CA THR A 71 -6.35 -16.36 1.18
C THR A 71 -6.40 -17.26 2.42
N LEU A 72 -7.50 -17.18 3.18
CA LEU A 72 -7.80 -18.19 4.18
C LEU A 72 -7.94 -19.53 3.43
N PRO A 73 -7.17 -20.56 3.77
CA PRO A 73 -7.40 -21.88 3.23
C PRO A 73 -8.76 -22.38 3.74
N ASP A 74 -9.62 -22.82 2.82
CA ASP A 74 -10.87 -23.54 3.10
C ASP A 74 -10.57 -24.89 3.78
#